data_AF-A0A813MHY5-F1
#
_entry.id   AF-A0A813MHY5-F1
#
_cell.length_a   1.000
_cell.length_b   1.000
_cell.length_c   1.000
_cell.angle_alpha   90.00
_cell.angle_beta   90.00
_cell.angle_gamma   90.00
#
_symmetry.space_group_name_H-M   'P 1'
#
loop_
_entity.id
_entity.type
_entity.pdbx_description
1 polymer ?
#
loop_
_entity_poly.entity_id
_entity_poly.type
_entity_poly.pdbx_seq_one_letter_code
_entity_poly.pdbx_strand_id
1 'polypeptide(L)'
;MFFLISFAWLVTASFAFVLAILTPNWLSFTRSDGNITERGVFYICDSLPNYNDYKVTRCLSMIEQKSSTEPNKWIYEFAIACASLAIACAGLSIIALWLSGIYFYVRRRTRQTFCFLWCIIFLILIIFCSSFVVWILLISEAIKLGISIDRRIFRWPMWLAIGATGSYLVSLITMIFSFCAINRRKNKIEQNYYRPRNQF
;
A
#
# COMPACT_ATOMS: atom_id res chain seq x y z
N MET A 1 -25.35 -0.29 2.87
CA MET A 1 -24.71 1.05 2.84
C MET A 1 -23.27 0.99 3.32
N PHE A 2 -22.99 0.67 4.59
CA PHE A 2 -21.60 0.61 5.12
C PHE A 2 -20.65 -0.31 4.34
N PHE A 3 -21.11 -1.47 3.85
CA PHE A 3 -20.31 -2.36 3.01
C PHE A 3 -19.92 -1.74 1.66
N LEU A 4 -20.81 -0.99 1.01
CA LEU A 4 -20.53 -0.33 -0.27
C LEU A 4 -19.48 0.78 -0.09
N ILE A 5 -19.56 1.52 1.03
CA ILE A 5 -18.57 2.53 1.38
C ILE A 5 -17.20 1.87 1.60
N SER A 6 -17.16 0.78 2.40
CA SER A 6 -15.93 0.00 2.62
C SER A 6 -15.32 -0.52 1.32
N PHE A 7 -16.15 -1.04 0.40
CA PHE A 7 -15.72 -1.51 -0.91
C PHE A 7 -15.17 -0.38 -1.79
N ALA A 8 -15.83 0.77 -1.84
CA ALA A 8 -15.35 1.93 -2.59
C ALA A 8 -13.95 2.36 -2.09
N TRP A 9 -13.77 2.46 -0.77
CA TRP A 9 -12.45 2.75 -0.17
C TRP A 9 -11.40 1.70 -0.50
N LEU A 10 -11.77 0.42 -0.55
CA LEU A 10 -10.86 -0.67 -0.91
C LEU A 10 -10.39 -0.57 -2.37
N VAL A 11 -11.31 -0.25 -3.29
CA VAL A 11 -11.01 -0.03 -4.71
C VAL A 11 -10.09 1.17 -4.89
N THR A 12 -10.44 2.32 -4.29
CA THR A 12 -9.63 3.53 -4.40
C THR A 12 -8.25 3.34 -3.78
N ALA A 13 -8.16 2.67 -2.62
CA ALA A 13 -6.89 2.37 -1.96
C ALA A 13 -5.99 1.48 -2.83
N SER A 14 -6.58 0.45 -3.45
CA SER A 14 -5.82 -0.49 -4.29
C SER A 14 -5.33 0.17 -5.56
N PHE A 15 -6.16 0.97 -6.22
CA PHE A 15 -5.74 1.70 -7.42
C PHE A 15 -4.67 2.75 -7.10
N ALA A 16 -4.86 3.52 -6.03
CA ALA A 16 -3.87 4.48 -5.55
C ALA A 16 -2.55 3.78 -5.24
N PHE A 17 -2.58 2.66 -4.51
CA PHE A 17 -1.37 1.94 -4.17
C PHE A 17 -0.60 1.43 -5.39
N VAL A 18 -1.28 0.82 -6.35
CA VAL A 18 -0.65 0.36 -7.59
C VAL A 18 -0.02 1.52 -8.36
N LEU A 19 -0.72 2.65 -8.47
CA LEU A 19 -0.17 3.87 -9.08
C LEU A 19 1.06 4.38 -8.32
N ALA A 20 1.03 4.40 -6.99
CA ALA A 20 2.17 4.83 -6.19
C ALA A 20 3.40 3.96 -6.50
N ILE A 21 3.28 2.63 -6.44
CA ILE A 21 4.43 1.72 -6.64
C ILE A 21 4.99 1.82 -8.06
N LEU A 22 4.12 1.92 -9.07
CA LEU A 22 4.55 2.01 -10.47
C LEU A 22 5.23 3.33 -10.81
N THR A 23 4.91 4.40 -10.07
CA THR A 23 5.48 5.73 -10.34
C THR A 23 6.93 5.77 -9.84
N PRO A 24 7.92 5.91 -10.74
CA PRO A 24 9.27 6.29 -10.32
C PRO A 24 9.17 7.69 -9.70
N ASN A 25 9.99 8.01 -8.70
CA ASN A 25 10.03 9.29 -7.97
C ASN A 25 9.27 9.28 -6.64
N TRP A 26 9.61 8.36 -5.74
CA TRP A 26 9.16 8.40 -4.35
C TRP A 26 10.03 9.35 -3.53
N LEU A 27 11.34 9.25 -3.74
CA LEU A 27 12.35 10.06 -3.08
C LEU A 27 13.20 10.76 -4.13
N SER A 28 13.61 12.00 -3.85
CA SER A 28 14.67 12.67 -4.61
C SER A 28 15.85 13.00 -3.71
N PHE A 29 17.04 12.60 -4.15
CA PHE A 29 18.31 12.88 -3.48
C PHE A 29 19.19 13.71 -4.40
N THR A 30 19.77 14.77 -3.85
CA THR A 30 20.76 15.60 -4.54
C THR A 30 22.15 15.08 -4.17
N ARG A 31 22.93 14.62 -5.16
CA ARG A 31 24.31 14.16 -4.95
C ARG A 31 25.26 15.36 -4.89
N SER A 32 26.43 15.20 -4.28
CA SER A 32 27.47 16.23 -4.18
C SER A 32 27.88 16.83 -5.54
N ASP A 33 27.71 16.07 -6.62
CA ASP A 33 28.03 16.48 -7.99
C ASP A 33 26.93 17.38 -8.63
N GLY A 34 25.89 17.74 -7.87
CA GLY A 34 24.75 18.54 -8.34
C GLY A 34 23.68 17.74 -9.10
N ASN A 35 23.91 16.44 -9.36
CA ASN A 35 22.93 15.57 -10.03
C ASN A 35 21.80 15.15 -9.07
N ILE A 36 20.56 15.24 -9.57
CA ILE A 36 19.37 14.76 -8.86
C ILE A 36 19.13 13.30 -9.22
N THR A 37 19.01 12.46 -8.19
CA THR A 37 18.67 11.05 -8.33
C THR A 37 17.28 10.82 -7.74
N GLU A 38 16.36 10.36 -8.56
CA GLU A 38 14.99 10.04 -8.17
C GLU A 38 14.87 8.52 -7.99
N ARG A 39 14.39 8.08 -6.83
CA ARG A 39 14.26 6.65 -6.51
C ARG A 39 12.79 6.29 -6.37
N GLY A 40 12.35 5.27 -7.11
CA GLY A 40 11.07 4.58 -6.93
C GLY A 40 11.26 3.21 -6.28
N VAL A 41 10.22 2.38 -6.32
CA VAL A 41 10.26 1.01 -5.79
C VAL A 41 11.00 0.05 -6.72
N PHE A 42 10.87 0.23 -8.05
CA PHE A 42 11.47 -0.67 -9.05
C PHE A 42 12.59 -0.02 -9.87
N TYR A 43 12.58 1.30 -9.95
CA TYR A 43 13.45 2.07 -10.83
C TYR A 43 14.22 3.13 -10.05
N ILE A 44 15.47 3.35 -10.48
CA ILE A 44 16.29 4.49 -10.08
C ILE A 44 16.51 5.33 -11.33
N CYS A 45 16.12 6.60 -11.26
CA CYS A 45 16.16 7.54 -12.35
C CYS A 45 17.16 8.65 -12.02
N ASP A 46 18.28 8.68 -12.74
CA ASP A 46 19.28 9.73 -12.58
C ASP A 46 19.03 10.82 -13.61
N SER A 47 18.94 12.08 -13.16
CA SER A 47 18.99 13.22 -14.07
C SER A 47 20.45 13.44 -14.48
N LEU A 48 20.76 13.24 -15.75
CA LEU A 48 22.09 13.54 -16.27
C LEU A 48 22.27 15.07 -16.37
N PRO A 49 23.49 15.58 -16.07
CA PRO A 49 23.79 16.99 -16.25
C PRO A 49 23.69 17.34 -17.74
N ASN A 50 23.07 18.49 -18.02
CA ASN A 50 22.71 18.98 -19.35
C ASN A 50 23.82 18.74 -20.41
N TYR A 51 23.50 17.95 -21.43
CA TYR A 51 24.15 18.05 -22.73
C TYR A 51 23.08 18.64 -23.66
N ASN A 52 23.18 19.92 -24.01
CA ASN A 52 22.30 20.65 -24.95
C ASN A 52 20.82 20.85 -24.55
N ASP A 53 20.52 21.40 -23.36
CA ASP A 53 19.16 21.85 -22.96
C ASP A 53 18.03 20.81 -22.85
N TYR A 54 18.28 19.53 -23.13
CA TYR A 54 17.34 18.45 -22.84
C TYR A 54 17.73 17.71 -21.55
N LYS A 55 16.78 17.66 -20.60
CA LYS A 55 16.91 16.90 -19.36
C LYS A 55 16.77 15.41 -19.68
N VAL A 56 17.90 14.72 -19.89
CA VAL A 56 17.91 13.27 -20.09
C VAL A 56 17.80 12.58 -18.73
N THR A 57 16.69 11.90 -18.51
CA THR A 57 16.51 11.04 -17.33
C THR A 57 16.84 9.60 -17.73
N ARG A 58 17.88 9.01 -17.14
CA ARG A 58 18.18 7.59 -17.33
C ARG A 58 17.57 6.80 -16.17
N CYS A 59 16.52 6.03 -16.47
CA CYS A 59 15.92 5.11 -15.52
C CYS A 59 16.51 3.72 -15.69
N LEU A 60 17.25 3.26 -14.69
CA LEU A 60 17.73 1.89 -14.59
C LEU A 60 16.78 1.10 -13.69
N SER A 61 16.49 -0.14 -14.10
CA SER A 61 15.86 -1.08 -13.18
C SER A 61 16.86 -1.40 -12.06
N MET A 62 16.37 -1.54 -10.83
CA MET A 62 17.25 -1.88 -9.72
C MET A 62 17.99 -3.20 -9.96
N ILE A 63 17.34 -4.16 -10.64
CA ILE A 63 17.87 -5.49 -10.98
C ILE A 63 19.15 -5.38 -11.83
N GLU A 64 19.18 -4.44 -12.76
CA GLU A 64 20.29 -4.24 -13.70
C GLU A 64 21.51 -3.57 -13.04
N GLN A 65 21.27 -2.76 -12.00
CA GLN A 65 22.34 -2.07 -11.27
C GLN A 65 23.18 -3.02 -10.37
N LYS A 66 22.68 -4.23 -10.09
CA LYS A 66 23.42 -5.28 -9.35
C LYS A 66 24.79 -5.62 -9.99
N SER A 67 24.91 -5.39 -11.30
CA SER A 67 26.08 -5.83 -12.08
C SER A 67 27.28 -4.88 -12.04
N SER A 68 27.16 -3.62 -11.59
CA SER A 68 28.15 -2.59 -11.96
C SER A 68 28.90 -1.86 -10.84
N THR A 69 28.56 -2.00 -9.55
CA THR A 69 29.29 -1.24 -8.49
C THR A 69 29.18 -1.88 -7.10
N GLU A 70 30.30 -2.40 -6.58
CA GLU A 70 30.54 -2.62 -5.15
C GLU A 70 30.89 -1.27 -4.49
N PRO A 71 29.92 -0.57 -3.86
CA PRO A 71 30.07 -0.33 -2.41
C PRO A 71 28.76 -0.30 -1.60
N ASN A 72 27.58 -0.55 -2.19
CA ASN A 72 26.28 -0.32 -1.53
C ASN A 72 25.35 -1.55 -1.52
N LYS A 73 25.88 -2.71 -1.13
CA LYS A 73 25.15 -3.99 -1.09
C LYS A 73 23.83 -3.91 -0.29
N TRP A 74 23.86 -3.21 0.86
CA TRP A 74 22.70 -3.06 1.74
C TRP A 74 21.56 -2.26 1.07
N ILE A 75 21.86 -1.18 0.33
CA ILE A 75 20.85 -0.38 -0.39
C ILE A 75 20.05 -1.26 -1.36
N TYR A 76 20.75 -2.14 -2.06
CA TYR A 76 20.16 -3.04 -3.04
C TYR A 76 19.28 -4.11 -2.37
N GLU A 77 19.76 -4.72 -1.30
CA GLU A 77 18.99 -5.70 -0.52
C GLU A 77 17.70 -5.10 0.05
N PHE A 78 17.76 -3.86 0.56
CA PHE A 78 16.57 -3.14 1.04
C PHE A 78 15.58 -2.82 -0.09
N ALA A 79 16.08 -2.43 -1.26
CA ALA A 79 15.21 -2.09 -2.37
C ALA A 79 14.47 -3.31 -2.93
N ILE A 80 15.14 -4.47 -3.00
CA ILE A 80 14.49 -5.75 -3.34
C ILE A 80 13.46 -6.13 -2.28
N ALA A 81 13.77 -5.97 -0.99
CA ALA A 81 12.83 -6.25 0.09
C ALA A 81 11.56 -5.39 -0.05
N CYS A 82 11.71 -4.08 -0.32
CA CYS A 82 10.57 -3.20 -0.59
C CYS A 82 9.79 -3.61 -1.85
N ALA A 83 10.47 -3.94 -2.94
CA ALA A 83 9.83 -4.37 -4.19
C ALA A 83 9.02 -5.66 -4.01
N SER A 84 9.58 -6.65 -3.31
CA SER A 84 8.89 -7.92 -3.03
C SER A 84 7.69 -7.74 -2.09
N LEU A 85 7.80 -6.93 -1.04
CA LEU A 85 6.68 -6.57 -0.17
C LEU A 85 5.58 -5.82 -0.93
N ALA A 86 5.96 -4.90 -1.81
CA ALA A 86 5.02 -4.16 -2.65
C ALA A 86 4.25 -5.08 -3.61
N ILE A 87 4.93 -6.04 -4.24
CA ILE A 87 4.30 -7.04 -5.11
C ILE A 87 3.33 -7.93 -4.31
N ALA A 88 3.77 -8.43 -3.15
CA ALA A 88 2.92 -9.25 -2.29
C ALA A 88 1.67 -8.48 -1.86
N CYS A 89 1.83 -7.22 -1.47
CA CYS A 89 0.73 -6.34 -1.11
C CYS A 89 -0.23 -6.11 -2.28
N ALA A 90 0.28 -5.82 -3.48
CA ALA A 90 -0.55 -5.65 -4.67
C ALA A 90 -1.35 -6.92 -5.01
N GLY A 91 -0.71 -8.10 -4.90
CA GLY A 91 -1.39 -9.39 -5.08
C GLY A 91 -2.52 -9.61 -4.08
N LEU A 92 -2.28 -9.35 -2.79
CA LEU A 92 -3.29 -9.46 -1.74
C LEU A 92 -4.45 -8.48 -1.95
N SER A 93 -4.17 -7.26 -2.40
CA SER A 93 -5.19 -6.27 -2.73
C SER A 93 -6.10 -6.72 -3.87
N ILE A 94 -5.55 -7.34 -4.91
CA ILE A 94 -6.33 -7.94 -6.00
C ILE A 94 -7.22 -9.07 -5.48
N ILE A 95 -6.67 -9.96 -4.64
CA ILE A 95 -7.42 -11.05 -4.01
C ILE A 95 -8.57 -10.49 -3.14
N ALA A 96 -8.31 -9.44 -2.35
CA ALA A 96 -9.32 -8.78 -1.53
C ALA A 96 -10.45 -8.17 -2.37
N LEU A 97 -10.11 -7.53 -3.50
CA LEU A 97 -11.09 -6.99 -4.44
C LEU A 97 -11.93 -8.09 -5.10
N TRP A 98 -11.29 -9.17 -5.51
CA TRP A 98 -11.96 -10.30 -6.15
C TRP A 98 -12.95 -10.97 -5.19
N LEU A 99 -12.52 -11.24 -3.96
CA LEU A 99 -13.39 -11.78 -2.91
C LEU A 99 -14.52 -10.82 -2.52
N SER A 100 -14.24 -9.51 -2.44
CA SER A 100 -15.27 -8.50 -2.22
C SER A 100 -16.31 -8.49 -3.33
N GLY A 101 -15.88 -8.62 -4.59
CA GLY A 101 -16.75 -8.68 -5.76
C GLY A 101 -17.61 -9.93 -5.78
N ILE A 102 -17.04 -11.10 -5.49
CA ILE A 102 -17.80 -12.36 -5.36
C ILE A 102 -18.81 -12.26 -4.23
N TYR A 103 -18.42 -11.69 -3.09
CA TYR A 103 -19.33 -11.47 -1.96
C TYR A 103 -20.53 -10.60 -2.36
N PHE A 104 -20.30 -9.58 -3.18
CA PHE A 104 -21.36 -8.73 -3.71
C PHE A 104 -22.27 -9.49 -4.68
N TYR A 105 -21.69 -10.23 -5.62
CA TYR A 105 -22.41 -10.93 -6.68
C TYR A 105 -23.26 -12.10 -6.18
N VAL A 106 -22.68 -12.99 -5.36
CA VAL A 106 -23.33 -14.24 -4.97
C VAL A 106 -24.44 -14.00 -3.94
N ARG A 107 -24.52 -12.81 -3.34
CA ARG A 107 -25.53 -12.41 -2.31
C ARG A 107 -25.68 -13.41 -1.15
N ARG A 108 -24.81 -14.43 -1.04
CA ARG A 108 -24.74 -15.38 0.06
C ARG A 108 -23.85 -14.82 1.16
N ARG A 109 -24.51 -14.51 2.27
CA ARG A 109 -23.95 -13.89 3.47
C ARG A 109 -23.20 -14.93 4.32
N THR A 110 -22.16 -15.55 3.77
CA THR A 110 -21.34 -16.51 4.53
C THR A 110 -20.43 -15.76 5.50
N ARG A 111 -20.49 -16.13 6.79
CA ARG A 111 -19.68 -15.51 7.85
C ARG A 111 -18.18 -15.74 7.65
N GLN A 112 -17.83 -16.85 6.98
CA GLN A 112 -16.46 -17.23 6.67
C GLN A 112 -15.77 -16.30 5.65
N THR A 113 -16.45 -15.92 4.56
CA THR A 113 -15.87 -15.01 3.55
C THR A 113 -15.57 -13.64 4.14
N PHE A 114 -16.43 -13.17 5.06
CA PHE A 114 -16.22 -11.92 5.77
C PHE A 114 -14.98 -11.95 6.68
N CYS A 115 -14.79 -13.04 7.42
CA CYS A 115 -13.61 -13.22 8.27
C CYS A 115 -12.33 -13.28 7.44
N PHE A 116 -12.35 -14.03 6.33
CA PHE A 116 -11.20 -14.16 5.44
C PHE A 116 -10.79 -12.82 4.83
N LEU A 117 -11.78 -12.02 4.40
CA LEU A 117 -11.53 -10.70 3.83
C LEU A 117 -10.94 -9.72 4.88
N TRP A 118 -11.37 -9.83 6.13
CA TRP A 118 -10.82 -9.06 7.23
C TRP A 118 -9.36 -9.42 7.50
N CYS A 119 -9.04 -10.72 7.53
CA CYS A 119 -7.66 -11.20 7.67
C CYS A 119 -6.76 -10.70 6.54
N ILE A 120 -7.25 -10.67 5.30
CA ILE A 120 -6.47 -10.16 4.16
C ILE A 120 -6.20 -8.67 4.31
N ILE A 121 -7.21 -7.84 4.62
CA ILE A 121 -7.01 -6.39 4.80
C ILE A 121 -6.06 -6.12 5.97
N PHE A 122 -6.17 -6.88 7.05
CA PHE A 122 -5.25 -6.76 8.18
C PHE A 122 -3.81 -7.13 7.80
N LEU A 123 -3.62 -8.20 7.02
CA LEU A 123 -2.31 -8.61 6.50
C LEU A 123 -1.71 -7.53 5.58
N ILE A 124 -2.52 -6.93 4.71
CA ILE A 124 -2.14 -5.79 3.86
C ILE A 124 -1.61 -4.64 4.73
N LEU A 125 -2.33 -4.26 5.79
CA LEU A 125 -1.90 -3.20 6.70
C LEU A 125 -0.57 -3.52 7.39
N ILE A 126 -0.34 -4.77 7.81
CA ILE A 126 0.94 -5.21 8.39
C ILE A 126 2.09 -5.03 7.38
N ILE A 127 1.88 -5.47 6.13
CA ILE A 127 2.89 -5.34 5.06
C ILE A 127 3.18 -3.87 4.75
N PHE A 128 2.17 -3.00 4.80
CA PHE A 128 2.38 -1.56 4.66
C PHE A 128 3.20 -0.98 5.80
N CYS A 129 2.88 -1.33 7.04
CA CYS A 129 3.63 -0.87 8.21
C CYS A 129 5.09 -1.34 8.14
N SER A 130 5.36 -2.59 7.77
CA SER A 130 6.74 -3.07 7.61
C SER A 130 7.47 -2.35 6.47
N SER A 131 6.79 -2.10 5.35
CA SER A 131 7.36 -1.31 4.25
C SER A 131 7.75 0.11 4.68
N PHE A 132 6.92 0.77 5.50
CA PHE A 132 7.24 2.08 6.06
C PHE A 132 8.48 2.06 6.94
N VAL A 133 8.61 1.04 7.80
CA VAL A 133 9.80 0.86 8.65
C VAL A 133 11.06 0.72 7.80
N VAL A 134 11.00 -0.07 6.71
CA VAL A 134 12.14 -0.23 5.80
C VAL A 134 12.53 1.10 5.15
N TRP A 135 11.56 1.91 4.70
CA TRP A 135 11.83 3.24 4.15
C TRP A 135 12.46 4.19 5.17
N ILE A 136 12.01 4.19 6.42
CA ILE A 136 12.58 5.02 7.48
C ILE A 136 14.02 4.60 7.78
N LEU A 137 14.30 3.30 7.83
CA LEU A 137 15.66 2.78 8.02
C LEU A 137 16.58 3.20 6.88
N LEU A 138 16.11 3.13 5.62
CA LEU A 138 16.88 3.58 4.46
C LEU A 138 17.23 5.06 4.53
N ILE A 139 16.28 5.91 4.94
CA ILE A 139 16.53 7.35 5.13
C ILE A 139 17.53 7.56 6.28
N SER A 140 17.40 6.83 7.38
CA SER A 140 18.29 6.96 8.53
C SER A 140 19.75 6.62 8.19
N GLU A 141 19.97 5.58 7.38
CA GLU A 141 21.31 5.21 6.91
C GLU A 141 21.84 6.20 5.87
N ALA A 142 20.97 6.73 5.00
CA ALA A 142 21.35 7.78 4.06
C ALA A 142 21.83 9.07 4.77
N ILE A 143 21.23 9.43 5.91
CA ILE A 143 21.67 10.56 6.74
C ILE A 143 23.07 10.30 7.32
N LYS A 144 23.32 9.10 7.84
CA LYS A 144 24.63 8.74 8.44
C LYS A 144 25.78 8.83 7.44
N LEU A 145 25.51 8.56 6.16
CA LEU A 145 26.49 8.63 5.08
C LEU A 145 26.81 10.06 4.62
N GLY A 146 26.23 11.09 5.25
CA GLY A 146 26.52 12.48 4.93
C GLY A 146 25.95 12.96 3.59
N ILE A 147 24.98 12.23 3.02
CA ILE A 147 24.25 12.67 1.83
C ILE A 147 23.42 13.88 2.25
N SER A 148 23.69 15.05 1.65
CA SER A 148 22.94 16.28 1.94
C SER A 148 21.50 16.12 1.49
N ILE A 149 20.61 15.98 2.47
CA ILE A 149 19.19 15.74 2.24
C ILE A 149 18.48 17.09 2.05
N ASP A 150 18.05 17.38 0.82
CA ASP A 150 17.23 18.55 0.52
C ASP A 150 15.85 18.46 1.20
N ARG A 151 15.27 19.60 1.62
CA ARG A 151 13.97 19.65 2.34
C ARG A 151 12.77 19.06 1.57
N ARG A 152 12.90 18.74 0.28
CA ARG A 152 11.87 18.11 -0.57
C ARG A 152 12.23 16.67 -0.94
N ILE A 153 12.49 15.86 0.08
CA ILE A 153 12.80 14.43 -0.07
C ILE A 153 11.59 13.68 -0.61
N PHE A 154 10.42 13.92 -0.02
CA PHE A 154 9.21 13.17 -0.29
C PHE A 154 8.44 13.74 -1.47
N ARG A 155 8.30 12.93 -2.51
CA ARG A 155 7.53 13.25 -3.71
C ARG A 155 6.09 12.76 -3.59
N TRP A 156 5.25 13.17 -4.52
CA TRP A 156 3.81 12.88 -4.53
C TRP A 156 3.44 11.39 -4.42
N PRO A 157 4.16 10.44 -5.05
CA PRO A 157 3.84 9.00 -4.93
C PRO A 157 3.90 8.49 -3.49
N MET A 158 4.81 9.03 -2.67
CA MET A 158 4.93 8.64 -1.27
C MET A 158 3.71 9.10 -0.45
N TRP A 159 3.24 10.33 -0.67
CA TRP A 159 2.00 10.83 -0.06
C TRP A 159 0.78 10.03 -0.50
N LEU A 160 0.77 9.60 -1.77
CA LEU A 160 -0.30 8.78 -2.31
C LEU A 160 -0.31 7.37 -1.70
N ALA A 161 0.86 6.78 -1.44
CA ALA A 161 0.98 5.53 -0.69
C ALA A 161 0.50 5.67 0.78
N ILE A 162 0.82 6.78 1.45
CA ILE A 162 0.28 7.10 2.80
C ILE A 162 -1.25 7.26 2.76
N GLY A 163 -1.77 7.93 1.72
CA GLY A 163 -3.22 8.06 1.53
C GLY A 163 -3.90 6.71 1.32
N ALA A 164 -3.26 5.80 0.59
CA ALA A 164 -3.74 4.45 0.37
C ALA A 164 -3.80 3.64 1.68
N THR A 165 -2.79 3.74 2.55
CA THR A 165 -2.81 3.05 3.87
C THR A 165 -3.93 3.55 4.76
N GLY A 166 -4.14 4.88 4.81
CA GLY A 166 -5.28 5.47 5.50
C GLY A 166 -6.62 4.95 4.97
N SER A 167 -6.72 4.81 3.64
CA SER A 167 -7.92 4.28 2.98
C SER A 167 -8.19 2.81 3.31
N TYR A 168 -7.14 1.96 3.36
CA TYR A 168 -7.26 0.57 3.83
C TYR A 168 -7.73 0.50 5.29
N LEU A 169 -7.23 1.38 6.16
CA LEU A 169 -7.64 1.44 7.55
C LEU A 169 -9.12 1.83 7.68
N VAL A 170 -9.58 2.85 6.94
CA VAL A 170 -10.99 3.26 6.91
C VAL A 170 -11.88 2.13 6.35
N SER A 171 -11.42 1.43 5.31
CA SER A 171 -12.12 0.26 4.75
C SER A 171 -12.28 -0.84 5.81
N LEU A 172 -11.23 -1.15 6.57
CA LEU A 172 -11.26 -2.13 7.66
C LEU A 172 -12.25 -1.73 8.76
N ILE A 173 -12.20 -0.49 9.22
CA ILE A 173 -13.08 0.03 10.28
C ILE A 173 -14.55 0.00 9.84
N THR A 174 -14.85 0.50 8.63
CA THR A 174 -16.23 0.51 8.09
C THR A 174 -16.77 -0.89 7.86
N MET A 175 -15.90 -1.85 7.55
CA MET A 175 -16.24 -3.26 7.46
C MET A 175 -16.59 -3.83 8.84
N ILE A 176 -15.81 -3.55 9.89
CA ILE A 176 -16.12 -3.97 11.28
C ILE A 176 -17.50 -3.45 11.71
N PHE A 177 -17.80 -2.17 11.45
CA PHE A 177 -19.13 -1.62 11.74
C PHE A 177 -20.25 -2.31 10.97
N SER A 178 -20.00 -2.66 9.70
CA SER A 178 -20.95 -3.43 8.89
C SER A 178 -21.26 -4.80 9.53
N PHE A 179 -20.23 -5.49 10.02
CA PHE A 179 -20.39 -6.78 10.68
C PHE A 179 -21.20 -6.67 11.97
N CYS A 180 -20.83 -5.72 12.85
CA CYS A 180 -21.54 -5.47 14.10
C CYS A 180 -23.01 -5.13 13.86
N ALA A 181 -23.31 -4.32 12.84
CA ALA A 181 -24.68 -3.98 12.47
C ALA A 181 -25.49 -5.20 11.99
N ILE A 182 -24.86 -6.11 11.22
CA ILE A 182 -25.49 -7.36 10.77
C ILE A 182 -25.77 -8.27 11.97
N ASN A 183 -24.81 -8.42 12.88
CA ASN A 183 -24.95 -9.30 14.05
C ASN A 183 -26.04 -8.78 15.01
N ARG A 184 -26.11 -7.46 15.25
CA ARG A 184 -27.19 -6.84 16.04
C ARG A 184 -28.57 -7.09 15.43
N ARG A 185 -28.71 -7.05 14.10
CA ARG A 185 -30.01 -7.34 13.44
C ARG A 185 -30.41 -8.80 13.61
N LYS A 186 -29.47 -9.75 13.51
CA LYS A 186 -29.78 -11.18 13.73
C LYS A 186 -30.29 -11.44 15.15
N ASN A 187 -29.60 -10.92 16.16
CA ASN A 187 -30.02 -11.11 17.55
C ASN A 187 -31.42 -10.53 17.82
N LYS A 188 -31.77 -9.39 17.22
CA LYS A 188 -33.13 -8.82 17.33
C LYS A 188 -34.21 -9.71 16.68
N ILE A 189 -33.91 -10.35 15.55
CA ILE A 189 -34.86 -11.24 14.87
C ILE A 189 -35.09 -12.51 15.70
N GLU A 190 -34.01 -13.10 16.24
CA GLU A 190 -34.11 -14.28 17.11
C GLU A 190 -34.89 -13.98 18.40
N GLN A 191 -34.67 -12.82 19.02
CA GLN A 191 -35.44 -12.39 20.19
C GLN A 191 -36.94 -12.19 19.90
N ASN A 192 -37.30 -11.71 18.71
CA ASN A 192 -38.71 -11.59 18.32
C ASN A 192 -39.37 -12.94 18.00
N TYR A 193 -38.59 -13.95 17.58
CA TYR A 193 -39.10 -15.30 17.30
C TYR A 193 -39.36 -16.11 18.57
N TYR A 194 -38.61 -15.85 19.65
CA TYR A 194 -38.76 -16.52 20.94
C TYR A 194 -39.73 -15.82 21.91
N ARG A 195 -40.47 -14.79 21.47
CA ARG A 195 -41.56 -14.25 22.30
C ARG A 195 -42.65 -15.33 22.40
N PRO A 196 -42.91 -15.91 23.59
CA PRO A 196 -43.94 -16.93 23.72
C PRO A 196 -45.28 -16.31 23.33
N ARG A 197 -45.96 -16.97 22.39
CA ARG A 197 -47.31 -16.62 21.96
C ARG A 197 -48.30 -17.08 23.04
N ASN A 198 -48.15 -16.58 24.26
CA ASN A 198 -49.03 -16.85 25.40
C ASN A 198 -49.92 -15.65 25.64
N GLN A 199 -50.87 -15.42 24.74
CA GLN A 199 -52.10 -14.70 25.01
C GLN A 199 -53.15 -15.20 24.02
N PHE A 200 -53.79 -16.31 24.35
CA PHE A 200 -55.23 -16.52 24.29
C PHE A 200 -55.57 -17.65 25.25
#